data_AF-A0A127VHJ6-F1
#
_entry.id   AF-A0A127VHJ6-F1
#
_cell.length_a   1.000
_cell.length_b   1.000
_cell.length_c   1.000
_cell.angle_alpha   90.00
_cell.angle_beta   90.00
_cell.angle_gamma   90.00
#
_symmetry.space_group_name_H-M   'P 1'
#
loop_
_entity.id
_entity.type
_entity.pdbx_description
1 polymer ?
#
loop_
_entity_poly.entity_id
_entity_poly.type
_entity_poly.pdbx_seq_one_letter_code
_entity_poly.pdbx_strand_id
1 'polypeptide(L)'
;MKIGIIDTGVDHTHKRFNHHHITGITLSENLRKEIKLVKNSFKDIKGHGTGILSIIVQHAPYVETEVVKLEAENGRISENLLVQAINYLLNNKEIELINISMGIKTNNPSKELRLACDRASKQGVILVAAVHYLHDKLCYPAHFSSVLGVGQGIVETKHKFRKLDNKSADILAKGGFQRVAYPENAFRFSVGTSLATAHFSGIICKAKLENQWNDLDSLNSWIKRNSDNSIISLTKHDSKIRKLNKTETPVFSAEEIYNSLKPAAGILNIAIYPFEEKEMQSILEFPQLFPYQLTLAVGNLRSIKLNQSISLLENLGVPYTFGELEDAAYNTFDTVIIGYFLDKLLDQNSYQGYSLIKECVKRNKNFIVWDLAIKDLIHSVISDSGGEYTGSIFVTAFRRQDQENLCASMEHQVLKSPSICVVGTNKKQGKFTTQLILKELLRENGYKVSHLSTEPQGIVLGADFVFPIGHKSTVDVDIREWNKSLRFLTQVIEEHTKPDIIITGSQGSILPKYPMNDSNAAEMLSYVKAFYPDTLICTISPNDTLDYIKKTTDVIKAFVDCEVLFYVLTPFEYTIHFNNQVRVSYRMLDEDEYQSKLKYFNENLNAPAFNIKDRNNSQKIIDIIINKFSKG
;
A
#
# COMPACT_ATOMS: atom_id res chain seq x y z
N MET A 1 9.83 47.09 3.95
CA MET A 1 9.05 45.88 4.27
C MET A 1 9.83 45.05 5.26
N LYS A 2 9.17 44.59 6.34
CA LYS A 2 9.75 43.69 7.33
C LYS A 2 9.04 42.34 7.31
N ILE A 3 9.83 41.27 7.36
CA ILE A 3 9.35 39.88 7.35
C ILE A 3 9.65 39.18 8.67
N GLY A 4 8.65 38.51 9.24
CA GLY A 4 8.81 37.58 10.35
C GLY A 4 9.18 36.17 9.85
N ILE A 5 10.16 35.51 10.46
CA ILE A 5 10.51 34.11 10.16
C ILE A 5 10.39 33.27 11.42
N ILE A 6 9.53 32.25 11.40
CA ILE A 6 9.40 31.28 12.47
C ILE A 6 10.09 29.98 12.04
N ASP A 7 11.25 29.67 12.65
CA ASP A 7 12.08 28.52 12.27
C ASP A 7 13.08 28.11 13.39
N THR A 8 14.16 27.41 13.06
CA THR A 8 15.22 26.94 13.97
C THR A 8 16.23 28.03 14.37
N GLY A 9 15.98 29.28 13.97
CA GLY A 9 16.89 30.42 14.12
C GLY A 9 17.62 30.77 12.83
N VAL A 10 18.50 31.76 12.88
CA VAL A 10 19.35 32.18 11.75
C VAL A 10 20.78 32.42 12.23
N ASP A 11 21.77 31.89 11.52
CA ASP A 11 23.17 32.34 11.66
C ASP A 11 23.35 33.69 10.96
N HIS A 12 23.04 34.78 11.67
CA HIS A 12 23.07 36.14 11.13
C HIS A 12 24.49 36.63 10.76
N THR A 13 25.55 35.91 11.18
CA THR A 13 26.94 36.21 10.82
C THR A 13 27.37 35.58 9.50
N HIS A 14 26.50 34.81 8.86
CA HIS A 14 26.77 34.19 7.57
C HIS A 14 26.93 35.26 6.47
N LYS A 15 27.99 35.16 5.64
CA LYS A 15 28.39 36.11 4.58
C LYS A 15 27.28 36.44 3.58
N ARG A 16 26.32 35.52 3.41
CA ARG A 16 25.09 35.72 2.62
C ARG A 16 24.23 36.90 3.12
N PHE A 17 24.42 37.31 4.37
CA PHE A 17 23.61 38.30 5.07
C PHE A 17 24.39 39.57 5.50
N ASN A 18 25.64 39.77 5.04
CA ASN A 18 26.51 40.88 5.47
C ASN A 18 25.90 42.30 5.38
N HIS A 19 24.82 42.47 4.63
CA HIS A 19 24.11 43.75 4.44
C HIS A 19 22.62 43.66 4.75
N HIS A 20 22.19 42.63 5.50
CA HIS A 20 20.79 42.43 5.88
C HIS A 20 20.59 42.75 7.36
N HIS A 21 19.58 43.56 7.64
CA HIS A 21 19.15 43.84 9.01
C HIS A 21 18.33 42.65 9.54
N ILE A 22 18.89 41.92 10.50
CA ILE A 22 18.28 40.71 11.10
C ILE A 22 18.24 40.89 12.62
N THR A 23 17.04 40.94 13.18
CA THR A 23 16.78 40.90 14.62
C THR A 23 16.08 39.60 14.98
N GLY A 24 16.03 39.22 16.26
CA GLY A 24 15.28 38.03 16.64
C GLY A 24 15.30 37.65 18.11
N ILE A 25 14.51 36.64 18.42
CA ILE A 25 14.32 36.06 19.75
C ILE A 25 14.31 34.53 19.69
N THR A 26 14.41 33.88 20.85
CA THR A 26 14.03 32.48 21.04
C THR A 26 12.80 32.38 21.95
N LEU A 27 11.85 31.53 21.58
CA LEU A 27 10.82 31.01 22.47
C LEU A 27 11.16 29.55 22.80
N SER A 28 11.41 29.26 24.08
CA SER A 28 11.75 27.93 24.57
C SER A 28 10.60 27.37 25.43
N GLU A 29 10.11 26.18 25.10
CA GLU A 29 9.11 25.45 25.87
C GLU A 29 9.77 24.32 26.69
N ASN A 30 9.55 24.31 28.01
CA ASN A 30 10.06 23.26 28.90
C ASN A 30 9.10 22.06 28.98
N LEU A 31 9.49 20.98 29.68
CA LEU A 31 8.65 19.80 29.88
C LEU A 31 7.31 20.06 30.60
N ARG A 32 7.19 21.19 31.32
CA ARG A 32 5.94 21.64 31.98
C ARG A 32 5.06 22.49 31.07
N LYS A 33 5.42 22.66 29.79
CA LYS A 33 4.75 23.52 28.80
C LYS A 33 4.80 25.02 29.14
N GLU A 34 5.74 25.43 29.98
CA GLU A 34 5.99 26.84 30.24
C GLU A 34 6.88 27.40 29.13
N ILE A 35 6.52 28.58 28.60
CA ILE A 35 7.23 29.22 27.49
C ILE A 35 8.04 30.40 28.03
N LYS A 36 9.34 30.40 27.74
CA LYS A 36 10.26 31.49 28.06
C LYS A 36 10.71 32.21 26.80
N LEU A 37 10.66 33.55 26.83
CA LEU A 37 11.21 34.40 25.78
C LEU A 37 12.63 34.83 26.14
N VAL A 38 13.57 34.65 25.21
CA VAL A 38 14.96 35.11 25.33
C VAL A 38 15.29 36.04 24.15
N LYS A 39 15.56 37.32 24.45
CA LYS A 39 15.92 38.32 23.44
C LYS A 39 17.33 38.12 22.91
N ASN A 40 17.57 38.45 21.64
CA ASN A 40 18.88 38.42 20.98
C ASN A 40 19.60 37.05 21.00
N SER A 41 18.87 35.98 21.33
CA SER A 41 19.34 34.61 21.18
C SER A 41 18.52 33.99 20.08
N PHE A 42 19.06 33.89 18.86
CA PHE A 42 18.35 33.27 17.72
C PHE A 42 19.31 32.61 16.74
N LYS A 43 20.55 32.31 17.17
CA LYS A 43 21.55 31.63 16.35
C LYS A 43 21.03 30.24 15.96
N ASP A 44 21.12 29.93 14.68
CA ASP A 44 20.77 28.63 14.14
C ASP A 44 21.92 27.63 14.31
N ILE A 45 21.60 26.48 14.88
CA ILE A 45 22.52 25.34 14.98
C ILE A 45 22.07 24.14 14.13
N LYS A 46 20.80 24.14 13.69
CA LYS A 46 20.21 23.07 12.87
C LYS A 46 20.31 23.37 11.38
N GLY A 47 20.48 24.64 11.05
CA GLY A 47 20.71 25.18 9.72
C GLY A 47 19.50 25.22 8.80
N HIS A 48 18.29 24.93 9.30
CA HIS A 48 17.08 25.03 8.50
C HIS A 48 16.69 26.50 8.28
N GLY A 49 16.51 27.27 9.36
CA GLY A 49 16.13 28.68 9.27
C GLY A 49 17.16 29.56 8.56
N THR A 50 18.46 29.27 8.70
CA THR A 50 19.54 29.91 7.91
C THR A 50 19.34 29.67 6.41
N GLY A 51 18.98 28.45 6.02
CA GLY A 51 18.65 28.10 4.64
C GLY A 51 17.41 28.84 4.14
N ILE A 52 16.35 28.90 4.95
CA ILE A 52 15.10 29.61 4.63
C ILE A 52 15.34 31.10 4.36
N LEU A 53 16.02 31.80 5.27
CA LEU A 53 16.33 33.21 5.05
C LEU A 53 17.21 33.39 3.79
N SER A 54 18.18 32.51 3.56
CA SER A 54 19.05 32.60 2.37
C SER A 54 18.32 32.54 1.03
N ILE A 55 17.15 31.89 0.99
CA ILE A 55 16.28 31.85 -0.18
C ILE A 55 15.49 33.16 -0.29
N ILE A 56 14.90 33.64 0.82
CA ILE A 56 14.08 34.86 0.83
C ILE A 56 14.91 36.06 0.36
N VAL A 57 16.12 36.24 0.92
CA VAL A 57 17.03 37.33 0.55
C VAL A 57 17.52 37.25 -0.91
N GLN A 58 17.50 36.06 -1.51
CA GLN A 58 17.87 35.90 -2.92
C GLN A 58 16.84 36.54 -3.86
N HIS A 59 15.58 36.67 -3.42
CA HIS A 59 14.54 37.37 -4.17
C HIS A 59 14.40 38.82 -3.72
N ALA A 60 14.47 39.08 -2.41
CA ALA A 60 14.26 40.39 -1.81
C ALA A 60 15.48 40.79 -0.94
N PRO A 61 16.59 41.27 -1.54
CA PRO A 61 17.85 41.54 -0.84
C PRO A 61 17.84 42.76 0.10
N TYR A 62 16.72 43.48 0.17
CA TYR A 62 16.56 44.66 1.02
C TYR A 62 15.43 44.47 2.05
N VAL A 63 14.96 43.24 2.27
CA VAL A 63 13.94 42.95 3.27
C VAL A 63 14.57 42.93 4.67
N GLU A 64 13.96 43.64 5.60
CA GLU A 64 14.34 43.54 7.02
C GLU A 64 13.71 42.30 7.64
N THR A 65 14.43 41.61 8.52
CA THR A 65 13.97 40.31 9.04
C THR A 65 13.89 40.30 10.57
N GLU A 66 12.78 39.80 11.10
CA GLU A 66 12.62 39.45 12.52
C GLU A 66 12.45 37.94 12.68
N VAL A 67 13.41 37.29 13.34
CA VAL A 67 13.45 35.82 13.51
C VAL A 67 12.89 35.42 14.86
N VAL A 68 11.97 34.47 14.87
CA VAL A 68 11.53 33.76 16.08
C VAL A 68 12.01 32.32 16.01
N LYS A 69 13.06 32.04 16.78
CA LYS A 69 13.58 30.69 16.95
C LYS A 69 12.68 29.92 17.92
N LEU A 70 12.24 28.72 17.53
CA LEU A 70 11.47 27.84 18.43
C LEU A 70 12.32 26.69 18.96
N GLU A 71 12.29 26.50 20.27
CA GLU A 71 12.92 25.38 20.95
C GLU A 71 11.91 24.71 21.88
N ALA A 72 11.86 23.38 21.86
CA ALA A 72 11.05 22.60 22.79
C ALA A 72 11.93 21.50 23.37
N GLU A 73 11.94 21.36 24.69
CA GLU A 73 12.79 20.42 25.42
C GLU A 73 12.47 18.96 25.05
N ASN A 74 11.21 18.66 24.72
CA ASN A 74 10.77 17.35 24.22
C ASN A 74 11.04 17.11 22.71
N GLY A 75 11.68 18.07 22.02
CA GLY A 75 11.98 18.02 20.59
C GLY A 75 10.79 18.25 19.65
N ARG A 76 9.57 18.53 20.16
CA ARG A 76 8.35 18.72 19.38
C ARG A 76 7.73 20.09 19.65
N ILE A 77 7.55 20.88 18.59
CA ILE A 77 6.91 22.20 18.69
C ILE A 77 5.42 22.03 18.96
N SER A 78 4.93 22.62 20.06
CA SER A 78 3.51 22.61 20.42
C SER A 78 2.72 23.69 19.67
N GLU A 79 1.40 23.52 19.57
CA GLU A 79 0.52 24.55 19.00
C GLU A 79 0.58 25.86 19.79
N ASN A 80 0.66 25.76 21.12
CA ASN A 80 0.79 26.94 21.98
C ASN A 80 2.09 27.69 21.70
N LEU A 81 3.23 27.00 21.54
CA LEU A 81 4.50 27.61 21.21
C LEU A 81 4.44 28.36 19.87
N LEU A 82 3.79 27.76 18.86
CA LEU A 82 3.59 28.42 17.57
C LEU A 82 2.64 29.62 17.65
N VAL A 83 1.56 29.53 18.45
CA VAL A 83 0.65 30.65 18.73
C VAL A 83 1.41 31.83 19.34
N GLN A 84 2.26 31.58 20.34
CA GLN A 84 3.05 32.63 20.96
C GLN A 84 4.03 33.27 19.97
N ALA A 85 4.61 32.48 19.07
CA ALA A 85 5.51 32.98 18.02
C ALA A 85 4.79 33.92 17.04
N ILE A 86 3.59 33.54 16.59
CA ILE A 86 2.76 34.37 15.71
C ILE A 86 2.37 35.65 16.44
N ASN A 87 1.84 35.55 17.67
CA ASN A 87 1.43 36.73 18.45
C ASN A 87 2.60 37.68 18.75
N TYR A 88 3.80 37.17 19.01
CA TYR A 88 4.99 37.99 19.20
C TYR A 88 5.27 38.87 17.96
N LEU A 89 5.26 38.27 16.78
CA LEU A 89 5.48 39.00 15.52
C LEU A 89 4.37 40.02 15.23
N LEU A 90 3.12 39.68 15.54
CA LEU A 90 1.97 40.60 15.35
C LEU A 90 2.00 41.82 16.29
N ASN A 91 2.74 41.77 17.39
CA ASN A 91 2.92 42.95 18.25
C ASN A 91 3.83 44.00 17.59
N ASN A 92 4.64 43.61 16.60
CA ASN A 92 5.43 44.54 15.81
C ASN A 92 4.63 45.00 14.57
N LYS A 93 4.21 46.28 14.58
CA LYS A 93 3.42 46.89 13.49
C LYS A 93 4.15 47.01 12.16
N GLU A 94 5.47 46.82 12.13
CA GLU A 94 6.27 46.85 10.90
C GLU A 94 6.22 45.53 10.12
N ILE A 95 5.80 44.43 10.76
CA ILE A 95 5.74 43.11 10.13
C ILE A 95 4.58 43.07 9.15
N GLU A 96 4.90 42.90 7.86
CA GLU A 96 3.90 42.81 6.80
C GLU A 96 3.66 41.36 6.34
N LEU A 97 4.62 40.46 6.59
CA LEU A 97 4.56 39.05 6.19
C LEU A 97 5.24 38.17 7.23
N ILE A 98 4.67 37.00 7.51
CA ILE A 98 5.29 35.96 8.34
C ILE A 98 5.44 34.67 7.52
N ASN A 99 6.68 34.21 7.40
CA ASN A 99 7.03 32.93 6.80
C ASN A 99 7.14 31.86 7.89
N ILE A 100 6.33 30.82 7.77
CA ILE A 100 6.29 29.67 8.70
C ILE A 100 6.71 28.42 7.93
N SER A 101 8.00 28.10 8.00
CA SER A 101 8.60 26.98 7.28
C SER A 101 8.51 25.66 8.08
N MET A 102 7.44 25.51 8.85
CA MET A 102 7.09 24.35 9.67
C MET A 102 5.57 24.24 9.82
N GLY A 103 5.09 23.15 10.41
CA GLY A 103 3.70 23.05 10.83
C GLY A 103 3.42 21.82 11.67
N ILE A 104 2.22 21.78 12.23
CA ILE A 104 1.76 20.76 13.16
C ILE A 104 0.79 19.85 12.42
N LYS A 105 1.16 18.57 12.34
CA LYS A 105 0.34 17.52 11.74
C LYS A 105 -0.78 17.14 12.71
N THR A 106 -1.98 17.62 12.42
CA THR A 106 -3.19 17.34 13.20
C THR A 106 -4.41 17.42 12.29
N ASN A 107 -5.48 16.68 12.62
CA ASN A 107 -6.78 16.81 11.97
C ASN A 107 -7.73 17.75 12.74
N ASN A 108 -7.35 18.14 13.95
CA ASN A 108 -8.16 18.97 14.84
C ASN A 108 -7.27 20.05 15.47
N PRO A 109 -6.90 21.10 14.73
CA PRO A 109 -6.07 22.18 15.26
C PRO A 109 -6.83 23.00 16.30
N SER A 110 -6.12 23.54 17.27
CA SER A 110 -6.68 24.38 18.33
C SER A 110 -7.36 25.64 17.77
N LYS A 111 -8.36 26.11 18.52
CA LYS A 111 -9.05 27.37 18.23
C LYS A 111 -8.08 28.54 18.36
N GLU A 112 -7.14 28.46 19.28
CA GLU A 112 -6.12 29.47 19.57
C GLU A 112 -5.20 29.68 18.37
N LEU A 113 -4.72 28.60 17.73
CA LEU A 113 -3.90 28.70 16.53
C LEU A 113 -4.66 29.32 15.36
N ARG A 114 -5.94 28.95 15.17
CA ARG A 114 -6.81 29.59 14.19
C ARG A 114 -6.99 31.08 14.48
N LEU A 115 -7.32 31.45 15.71
CA LEU A 115 -7.55 32.85 16.10
C LEU A 115 -6.30 33.71 15.94
N ALA A 116 -5.11 33.17 16.22
CA ALA A 116 -3.85 33.87 15.96
C ALA A 116 -3.65 34.13 14.45
N CYS A 117 -3.96 33.16 13.61
CA CYS A 117 -3.85 33.31 12.15
C CYS A 117 -4.90 34.27 11.58
N ASP A 118 -6.14 34.21 12.04
CA ASP A 118 -7.21 35.12 11.64
C ASP A 118 -6.91 36.56 12.06
N ARG A 119 -6.29 36.75 13.24
CA ARG A 119 -5.85 38.06 13.72
C ARG A 119 -4.76 38.66 12.82
N ALA A 120 -3.78 37.85 12.40
CA ALA A 120 -2.74 38.29 11.46
C ALA A 120 -3.37 38.83 10.18
N SER A 121 -4.28 38.06 9.59
CA SER A 121 -5.00 38.45 8.36
C SER A 121 -5.80 39.74 8.56
N LYS A 122 -6.52 39.90 9.69
CA LYS A 122 -7.26 41.13 10.01
C LYS A 122 -6.38 42.36 10.19
N GLN A 123 -5.12 42.19 10.59
CA GLN A 123 -4.13 43.27 10.70
C GLN A 123 -3.41 43.55 9.37
N GLY A 124 -3.76 42.84 8.29
CA GLY A 124 -3.10 42.97 6.99
C GLY A 124 -1.76 42.24 6.89
N VAL A 125 -1.41 41.40 7.87
CA VAL A 125 -0.17 40.61 7.86
C VAL A 125 -0.39 39.32 7.07
N ILE A 126 0.45 39.10 6.05
CA ILE A 126 0.37 37.91 5.20
C ILE A 126 1.02 36.71 5.91
N LEU A 127 0.29 35.62 6.07
CA LEU A 127 0.85 34.36 6.56
C LEU A 127 1.13 33.42 5.40
N VAL A 128 2.36 32.94 5.30
CA VAL A 128 2.80 31.94 4.30
C VAL A 128 3.37 30.75 5.04
N ALA A 129 2.82 29.56 4.83
CA ALA A 129 3.21 28.37 5.58
C ALA A 129 3.41 27.14 4.71
N ALA A 130 4.34 26.28 5.12
CA ALA A 130 4.64 25.04 4.42
C ALA A 130 3.53 24.00 4.64
N VAL A 131 2.98 23.45 3.55
CA VAL A 131 2.14 22.25 3.64
C VAL A 131 2.99 21.01 3.96
N HIS A 132 2.34 19.92 4.35
CA HIS A 132 3.02 18.64 4.52
C HIS A 132 3.57 18.15 3.17
N TYR A 133 4.71 17.47 3.14
CA TYR A 133 5.26 16.94 1.88
C TYR A 133 4.41 15.80 1.28
N LEU A 134 3.45 15.27 2.05
CA LEU A 134 2.45 14.29 1.60
C LEU A 134 1.11 15.02 1.47
N HIS A 135 0.57 15.11 0.25
CA HIS A 135 -0.66 15.85 -0.06
C HIS A 135 -1.92 15.39 0.69
N ASP A 136 -1.94 14.17 1.24
CA ASP A 136 -3.07 13.61 1.99
C ASP A 136 -3.00 13.92 3.49
N LYS A 137 -1.95 14.59 3.97
CA LYS A 137 -1.77 14.94 5.38
C LYS A 137 -2.02 16.43 5.61
N LEU A 138 -2.97 16.73 6.49
CA LEU A 138 -3.23 18.09 6.95
C LEU A 138 -2.11 18.56 7.87
N CYS A 139 -1.70 19.81 7.66
CA CYS A 139 -0.66 20.49 8.42
C CYS A 139 -1.11 21.93 8.69
N TYR A 140 -1.11 22.33 9.95
CA TYR A 140 -1.53 23.66 10.37
C TYR A 140 -0.33 24.50 10.80
N PRO A 141 -0.28 25.78 10.42
CA PRO A 141 -1.40 26.61 10.01
C PRO A 141 -1.66 26.67 8.49
N ALA A 142 -0.87 25.96 7.67
CA ALA A 142 -0.93 26.04 6.20
C ALA A 142 -2.29 25.69 5.56
N HIS A 143 -3.17 24.98 6.25
CA HIS A 143 -4.52 24.64 5.78
C HIS A 143 -5.63 25.54 6.35
N PHE A 144 -5.29 26.63 7.04
CA PHE A 144 -6.28 27.64 7.40
C PHE A 144 -6.54 28.58 6.23
N SER A 145 -7.80 28.99 6.04
CA SER A 145 -8.21 29.91 4.98
C SER A 145 -7.57 31.29 5.05
N SER A 146 -7.01 31.67 6.21
CA SER A 146 -6.30 32.92 6.44
C SER A 146 -4.80 32.83 6.16
N VAL A 147 -4.32 31.69 5.64
CA VAL A 147 -2.90 31.38 5.44
C VAL A 147 -2.69 30.88 4.02
N LEU A 148 -1.63 31.32 3.36
CA LEU A 148 -1.22 30.81 2.06
C LEU A 148 -0.36 29.55 2.26
N GLY A 149 -0.94 28.37 2.02
CA GLY A 149 -0.26 27.08 2.08
C GLY A 149 0.58 26.81 0.83
N VAL A 150 1.88 26.56 1.00
CA VAL A 150 2.82 26.40 -0.13
C VAL A 150 3.38 24.98 -0.24
N GLY A 151 3.14 24.35 -1.38
CA GLY A 151 3.65 23.04 -1.81
C GLY A 151 4.80 23.14 -2.82
N GLN A 152 5.38 21.98 -3.15
CA GLN A 152 6.51 21.90 -4.09
C GLN A 152 6.04 21.69 -5.53
N GLY A 153 6.51 22.56 -6.43
CA GLY A 153 6.30 22.47 -7.87
C GLY A 153 7.60 22.17 -8.64
N ILE A 154 7.45 21.52 -9.78
CA ILE A 154 8.45 21.49 -10.84
C ILE A 154 8.38 22.83 -11.56
N VAL A 155 9.38 23.67 -11.35
CA VAL A 155 9.42 25.02 -11.92
C VAL A 155 10.62 25.15 -12.85
N GLU A 156 10.42 25.85 -13.96
CA GLU A 156 11.49 26.20 -14.90
C GLU A 156 12.53 27.12 -14.24
N THR A 157 12.07 28.13 -13.51
CA THR A 157 12.93 29.06 -12.77
C THR A 157 12.45 29.22 -11.33
N LYS A 158 13.38 29.60 -10.45
CA LYS A 158 13.10 29.83 -9.02
C LYS A 158 12.13 30.98 -8.72
N HIS A 159 11.76 31.79 -9.72
CA HIS A 159 10.88 32.95 -9.61
C HIS A 159 9.42 32.63 -10.01
N LYS A 160 9.18 31.44 -10.55
CA LYS A 160 7.85 31.00 -11.00
C LYS A 160 7.12 30.28 -9.87
N PHE A 161 5.80 30.43 -9.86
CA PHE A 161 4.89 29.74 -8.96
C PHE A 161 3.55 29.50 -9.66
N ARG A 162 2.75 28.59 -9.12
CA ARG A 162 1.39 28.32 -9.59
C ARG A 162 0.41 28.44 -8.45
N LYS A 163 -0.67 29.17 -8.69
CA LYS A 163 -1.84 29.17 -7.82
C LYS A 163 -2.68 27.92 -8.10
N LEU A 164 -3.11 27.26 -7.03
CA LEU A 164 -4.04 26.16 -7.06
C LEU A 164 -5.45 26.60 -6.65
N ASP A 165 -6.44 25.83 -7.09
CA ASP A 165 -7.85 26.01 -6.72
C ASP A 165 -8.39 24.82 -5.88
N ASN A 166 -7.56 23.82 -5.60
CA ASN A 166 -7.86 22.66 -4.75
C ASN A 166 -7.24 22.86 -3.35
N LYS A 167 -7.97 22.55 -2.27
CA LYS A 167 -7.59 22.86 -0.87
C LYS A 167 -6.39 22.08 -0.29
N SER A 168 -5.59 21.40 -1.12
CA SER A 168 -4.39 20.64 -0.71
C SER A 168 -3.20 21.57 -0.44
N ALA A 169 -3.08 22.62 -1.23
CA ALA A 169 -2.17 23.74 -1.07
C ALA A 169 -2.73 24.92 -1.88
N ASP A 170 -2.39 26.14 -1.54
CA ASP A 170 -2.81 27.31 -2.32
C ASP A 170 -1.83 27.62 -3.45
N ILE A 171 -0.55 27.29 -3.24
CA ILE A 171 0.55 27.66 -4.13
C ILE A 171 1.51 26.47 -4.34
N LEU A 172 2.05 26.33 -5.55
CA LEU A 172 3.24 25.52 -5.85
C LEU A 172 4.42 26.43 -6.20
N ALA A 173 5.56 26.23 -5.54
CA ALA A 173 6.80 26.97 -5.79
C ALA A 173 8.04 26.06 -5.75
N LYS A 174 9.23 26.60 -5.98
CA LYS A 174 10.48 25.81 -6.02
C LYS A 174 10.82 25.21 -4.65
N GLY A 175 10.58 23.90 -4.50
CA GLY A 175 11.04 23.13 -3.33
C GLY A 175 12.05 22.04 -3.67
N GLY A 176 12.23 21.74 -4.95
CA GLY A 176 13.15 20.70 -5.45
C GLY A 176 14.61 20.93 -5.04
N PHE A 177 15.43 19.90 -5.24
CA PHE A 177 16.84 19.85 -4.83
C PHE A 177 17.63 21.12 -5.20
N GLN A 178 18.18 21.80 -4.20
CA GLN A 178 18.94 23.04 -4.38
C GLN A 178 19.93 23.32 -3.25
N ARG A 179 20.92 24.16 -3.53
CA ARG A 179 21.94 24.59 -2.57
C ARG A 179 21.43 25.78 -1.75
N VAL A 180 21.49 25.68 -0.42
CA VAL A 180 21.08 26.73 0.54
C VAL A 180 22.21 27.04 1.52
N ALA A 181 22.18 28.23 2.14
CA ALA A 181 23.12 28.57 3.19
C ALA A 181 22.94 27.64 4.41
N TYR A 182 24.04 27.41 5.12
CA TYR A 182 24.09 26.62 6.33
C TYR A 182 24.99 27.34 7.35
N PRO A 183 24.82 27.15 8.67
CA PRO A 183 25.62 27.83 9.68
C PRO A 183 27.13 27.73 9.42
N GLU A 184 27.89 28.70 9.94
CA GLU A 184 29.35 28.78 9.82
C GLU A 184 29.84 29.03 8.39
N ASN A 185 29.13 29.89 7.64
CA ASN A 185 29.46 30.22 6.24
C ASN A 185 29.44 29.03 5.27
N ALA A 186 28.79 27.93 5.66
CA ALA A 186 28.71 26.72 4.86
C ALA A 186 27.50 26.73 3.93
N PHE A 187 27.44 25.73 3.04
CA PHE A 187 26.28 25.48 2.19
C PHE A 187 25.97 24.00 2.18
N ARG A 188 24.68 23.66 2.05
CA ARG A 188 24.22 22.28 1.87
C ARG A 188 23.19 22.18 0.77
N PHE A 189 23.02 20.99 0.20
CA PHE A 189 21.86 20.70 -0.64
C PHE A 189 20.66 20.31 0.23
N SER A 190 19.47 20.76 -0.15
CA SER A 190 18.23 20.49 0.57
C SER A 190 17.03 20.47 -0.40
N VAL A 191 15.91 19.91 0.07
CA VAL A 191 14.64 19.77 -0.64
C VAL A 191 13.50 19.88 0.37
N GLY A 192 12.37 20.48 0.01
CA GLY A 192 11.21 20.55 0.92
C GLY A 192 10.16 21.61 0.59
N THR A 193 8.97 21.43 1.16
CA THR A 193 7.88 22.43 1.13
C THR A 193 8.26 23.71 1.89
N SER A 194 9.11 23.60 2.91
CA SER A 194 9.69 24.74 3.63
C SER A 194 10.52 25.66 2.71
N LEU A 195 11.29 25.09 1.78
CA LEU A 195 12.04 25.86 0.79
C LEU A 195 11.11 26.49 -0.24
N ALA A 196 10.07 25.77 -0.70
CA ALA A 196 9.05 26.34 -1.59
C ALA A 196 8.33 27.54 -0.95
N THR A 197 8.00 27.43 0.34
CA THR A 197 7.44 28.52 1.16
C THR A 197 8.36 29.73 1.16
N ALA A 198 9.67 29.52 1.40
CA ALA A 198 10.67 30.58 1.38
C ALA A 198 10.80 31.26 0.01
N HIS A 199 10.77 30.48 -1.08
CA HIS A 199 10.77 31.02 -2.45
C HIS A 199 9.55 31.92 -2.68
N PHE A 200 8.36 31.43 -2.32
CA PHE A 200 7.13 32.18 -2.54
C PHE A 200 7.07 33.45 -1.68
N SER A 201 7.43 33.36 -0.38
CA SER A 201 7.58 34.51 0.51
C SER A 201 8.53 35.56 -0.09
N GLY A 202 9.70 35.14 -0.58
CA GLY A 202 10.66 36.04 -1.23
C GLY A 202 10.13 36.68 -2.51
N ILE A 203 9.40 35.93 -3.33
CA ILE A 203 8.75 36.43 -4.57
C ILE A 203 7.74 37.54 -4.24
N ILE A 204 6.86 37.32 -3.27
CA ILE A 204 5.84 38.32 -2.92
C ILE A 204 6.42 39.52 -2.17
N CYS A 205 7.49 39.34 -1.37
CA CYS A 205 8.26 40.44 -0.81
C CYS A 205 8.89 41.32 -1.90
N LYS A 206 9.52 40.70 -2.91
CA LYS A 206 10.09 41.43 -4.05
C LYS A 206 9.00 42.24 -4.77
N ALA A 207 7.87 41.60 -5.09
CA ALA A 207 6.75 42.27 -5.75
C ALA A 207 6.19 43.46 -4.94
N LYS A 208 6.16 43.34 -3.60
CA LYS A 208 5.75 44.44 -2.69
C LYS A 208 6.74 45.60 -2.74
N LEU A 209 8.04 45.32 -2.65
CA LEU A 209 9.10 46.33 -2.75
C LEU A 209 9.10 47.05 -4.11
N GLU A 210 8.65 46.36 -5.16
CA GLU A 210 8.43 46.91 -6.52
C GLU A 210 7.06 47.58 -6.69
N ASN A 211 6.29 47.78 -5.62
CA ASN A 211 4.95 48.40 -5.61
C ASN A 211 3.91 47.68 -6.49
N GLN A 212 4.03 46.37 -6.70
CA GLN A 212 3.11 45.60 -7.55
C GLN A 212 1.84 45.13 -6.83
N TRP A 213 1.80 45.25 -5.50
CA TRP A 213 0.63 45.04 -4.66
C TRP A 213 0.77 45.84 -3.35
N ASN A 214 -0.34 46.26 -2.74
CA ASN A 214 -0.33 47.09 -1.53
C ASN A 214 -1.15 46.56 -0.35
N ASP A 215 -2.16 45.76 -0.64
CA ASP A 215 -3.11 45.18 0.30
C ASP A 215 -3.41 43.71 -0.08
N LEU A 216 -4.25 43.05 0.71
CA LEU A 216 -4.62 41.65 0.48
C LEU A 216 -5.31 41.41 -0.88
N ASP A 217 -6.17 42.34 -1.32
CA ASP A 217 -6.94 42.17 -2.55
C ASP A 217 -6.07 42.34 -3.80
N SER A 218 -5.19 43.33 -3.79
CA SER A 218 -4.19 43.53 -4.84
C SER A 218 -3.15 42.40 -4.86
N LEU A 219 -2.76 41.85 -3.70
CA LEU A 219 -1.91 40.64 -3.63
C LEU A 219 -2.60 39.44 -4.27
N ASN A 220 -3.85 39.16 -3.90
CA ASN A 220 -4.62 38.06 -4.47
C ASN A 220 -4.77 38.19 -6.00
N SER A 221 -5.00 39.41 -6.47
CA SER A 221 -5.08 39.73 -7.90
C SER A 221 -3.72 39.56 -8.59
N TRP A 222 -2.63 39.95 -7.93
CA TRP A 222 -1.27 39.77 -8.43
C TRP A 222 -0.88 38.29 -8.52
N ILE A 223 -1.19 37.48 -7.50
CA ILE A 223 -0.94 36.03 -7.48
C ILE A 223 -1.65 35.36 -8.66
N LYS A 224 -2.92 35.68 -8.89
CA LYS A 224 -3.69 35.12 -10.02
C LYS A 224 -3.07 35.45 -11.37
N ARG A 225 -2.66 36.72 -11.59
CA ARG A 225 -2.08 37.17 -12.86
C ARG A 225 -0.70 36.59 -13.15
N ASN A 226 0.11 36.33 -12.11
CA ASN A 226 1.48 35.84 -12.25
C ASN A 226 1.62 34.32 -12.07
N SER A 227 0.49 33.61 -11.92
CA SER A 227 0.45 32.15 -11.80
C SER A 227 0.83 31.47 -13.13
N ASP A 228 1.74 30.50 -13.06
CA ASP A 228 2.16 29.70 -14.21
C ASP A 228 1.52 28.31 -14.17
N ASN A 229 0.50 28.08 -15.00
CA ASN A 229 -0.26 26.83 -15.01
C ASN A 229 0.53 25.62 -15.52
N SER A 230 1.73 25.81 -16.10
CA SER A 230 2.58 24.70 -16.55
C SER A 230 3.27 23.95 -15.40
N ILE A 231 3.33 24.55 -14.21
CA ILE A 231 3.98 23.95 -13.03
C ILE A 231 3.15 22.78 -12.52
N ILE A 232 3.79 21.62 -12.40
CA ILE A 232 3.22 20.38 -11.87
C ILE A 232 3.73 20.16 -10.45
N SER A 233 2.91 19.57 -9.56
CA SER A 233 3.35 19.28 -8.19
C SER A 233 4.37 18.13 -8.15
N LEU A 234 5.46 18.33 -7.43
CA LEU A 234 6.39 17.26 -7.05
C LEU A 234 5.81 16.29 -5.99
N THR A 235 4.72 16.70 -5.34
CA THR A 235 4.18 16.05 -4.14
C THR A 235 2.68 15.74 -4.26
N LYS A 236 2.13 15.81 -5.48
CA LYS A 236 0.72 15.55 -5.82
C LYS A 236 -0.31 16.53 -5.22
N HIS A 237 0.12 17.72 -4.80
CA HIS A 237 -0.81 18.74 -4.27
C HIS A 237 -1.71 19.37 -5.35
N ASP A 238 -1.39 19.20 -6.64
CA ASP A 238 -2.23 19.59 -7.79
C ASP A 238 -3.22 18.49 -8.22
N SER A 239 -3.14 17.30 -7.62
CA SER A 239 -4.15 16.26 -7.83
C SER A 239 -5.47 16.72 -7.25
N LYS A 240 -6.59 16.46 -7.95
CA LYS A 240 -7.91 16.65 -7.33
C LYS A 240 -7.91 15.85 -6.04
N ILE A 241 -7.94 16.53 -4.89
CA ILE A 241 -8.42 15.90 -3.67
C ILE A 241 -9.82 15.42 -4.08
N ARG A 242 -10.00 14.10 -4.22
CA ARG A 242 -11.35 13.54 -4.09
C ARG A 242 -11.83 14.15 -2.80
N LYS A 243 -12.81 15.06 -2.86
CA LYS A 243 -13.51 15.48 -1.67
C LYS A 243 -13.95 14.16 -1.04
N LEU A 244 -13.21 13.70 -0.04
CA LEU A 244 -13.78 13.04 1.10
C LEU A 244 -14.68 14.14 1.65
N ASN A 245 -15.87 14.25 1.07
CA ASN A 245 -16.99 14.70 1.85
C ASN A 245 -16.85 13.90 3.14
N LYS A 246 -16.78 14.59 4.27
CA LYS A 246 -17.18 13.99 5.54
C LYS A 246 -18.67 13.65 5.41
N THR A 247 -19.03 12.76 4.49
CA THR A 247 -19.92 11.67 4.86
C THR A 247 -19.10 10.88 5.84
N GLU A 248 -19.63 10.66 7.04
CA GLU A 248 -19.10 9.65 7.95
C GLU A 248 -18.69 8.44 7.10
N THR A 249 -17.41 8.05 7.14
CA THR A 249 -17.02 6.81 6.48
C THR A 249 -17.94 5.76 7.07
N PRO A 250 -18.78 5.09 6.26
CA PRO A 250 -19.78 4.18 6.81
C PRO A 250 -19.04 3.16 7.69
N VAL A 251 -19.46 3.09 8.95
CA VAL A 251 -18.96 2.12 9.90
C VAL A 251 -19.74 0.86 9.65
N PHE A 252 -19.04 -0.20 9.25
CA PHE A 252 -19.62 -1.49 8.95
C PHE A 252 -19.38 -2.44 10.12
N SER A 253 -20.32 -3.34 10.36
CA SER A 253 -20.08 -4.52 11.20
C SER A 253 -19.07 -5.47 10.54
N ALA A 254 -18.44 -6.34 11.32
CA ALA A 254 -17.55 -7.38 10.79
C ALA A 254 -18.27 -8.28 9.76
N GLU A 255 -19.56 -8.57 9.96
CA GLU A 255 -20.37 -9.35 9.03
C GLU A 255 -20.58 -8.62 7.68
N GLU A 256 -20.88 -7.32 7.69
CA GLU A 256 -21.01 -6.54 6.46
C GLU A 256 -19.70 -6.48 5.67
N ILE A 257 -18.57 -6.30 6.36
CA ILE A 257 -17.24 -6.34 5.73
C ILE A 257 -16.98 -7.73 5.15
N TYR A 258 -17.26 -8.78 5.93
CA TYR A 258 -17.05 -10.16 5.51
C TYR A 258 -17.83 -10.45 4.22
N ASN A 259 -19.11 -10.09 4.16
CA ASN A 259 -19.94 -10.30 2.98
C ASN A 259 -19.55 -9.41 1.79
N SER A 260 -19.06 -8.19 2.02
CA SER A 260 -18.65 -7.28 0.94
C SER A 260 -17.44 -7.77 0.13
N LEU A 261 -16.62 -8.65 0.72
CA LEU A 261 -15.43 -9.23 0.10
C LEU A 261 -15.69 -10.64 -0.47
N LYS A 262 -16.96 -11.03 -0.65
CA LYS A 262 -17.38 -12.31 -1.21
C LYS A 262 -18.07 -12.14 -2.57
N PRO A 263 -18.03 -13.18 -3.43
CA PRO A 263 -18.93 -13.26 -4.58
C PRO A 263 -20.40 -13.12 -4.13
N ALA A 264 -21.25 -12.61 -5.03
CA ALA A 264 -22.66 -12.42 -4.75
C ALA A 264 -23.35 -13.74 -4.34
N ALA A 265 -24.34 -13.65 -3.46
CA ALA A 265 -25.19 -14.79 -3.12
C ALA A 265 -25.98 -15.27 -4.35
N GLY A 266 -26.31 -16.57 -4.39
CA GLY A 266 -27.10 -17.17 -5.47
C GLY A 266 -26.31 -17.61 -6.71
N ILE A 267 -24.98 -17.49 -6.69
CA ILE A 267 -24.09 -18.13 -7.65
C ILE A 267 -24.11 -19.64 -7.38
N LEU A 268 -24.54 -20.46 -8.35
CA LEU A 268 -24.67 -21.91 -8.18
C LEU A 268 -23.93 -22.69 -9.27
N ASN A 269 -24.21 -22.39 -10.54
CA ASN A 269 -23.69 -23.14 -11.68
C ASN A 269 -22.55 -22.36 -12.36
N ILE A 270 -21.36 -22.93 -12.31
CA ILE A 270 -20.11 -22.30 -12.73
C ILE A 270 -19.57 -22.91 -14.01
N ALA A 271 -19.16 -22.06 -14.95
CA ALA A 271 -18.19 -22.37 -15.98
C ALA A 271 -16.80 -21.82 -15.65
N ILE A 272 -15.73 -22.49 -16.07
CA ILE A 272 -14.34 -22.01 -15.92
C ILE A 272 -13.66 -21.78 -17.28
N TYR A 273 -12.87 -20.72 -17.40
CA TYR A 273 -12.09 -20.44 -18.61
C TYR A 273 -10.80 -19.64 -18.30
N PRO A 274 -9.63 -20.02 -18.85
CA PRO A 274 -9.33 -21.27 -19.54
C PRO A 274 -8.90 -22.36 -18.54
N PHE A 275 -9.49 -23.57 -18.63
CA PHE A 275 -9.30 -24.61 -17.60
C PHE A 275 -7.87 -25.17 -17.48
N GLU A 276 -6.99 -24.92 -18.46
CA GLU A 276 -5.61 -25.37 -18.46
C GLU A 276 -4.68 -24.54 -17.56
N GLU A 277 -5.17 -23.43 -17.03
CA GLU A 277 -4.43 -22.62 -16.07
C GLU A 277 -4.26 -23.34 -14.73
N LYS A 278 -3.11 -23.15 -14.07
CA LYS A 278 -2.78 -23.83 -12.81
C LYS A 278 -3.79 -23.47 -11.69
N GLU A 279 -4.34 -22.26 -11.73
CA GLU A 279 -5.35 -21.80 -10.78
C GLU A 279 -6.67 -22.56 -10.97
N MET A 280 -7.09 -22.79 -12.22
CA MET A 280 -8.26 -23.61 -12.55
C MET A 280 -8.03 -25.08 -12.21
N GLN A 281 -6.83 -25.59 -12.48
CA GLN A 281 -6.44 -26.95 -12.09
C GLN A 281 -6.58 -27.17 -10.57
N SER A 282 -6.33 -26.15 -9.74
CA SER A 282 -6.54 -26.27 -8.29
C SER A 282 -8.01 -26.48 -7.92
N ILE A 283 -8.95 -25.93 -8.70
CA ILE A 283 -10.38 -26.19 -8.51
C ILE A 283 -10.71 -27.64 -8.85
N LEU A 284 -10.12 -28.16 -9.94
CA LEU A 284 -10.32 -29.54 -10.38
C LEU A 284 -9.66 -30.57 -9.44
N GLU A 285 -8.55 -30.23 -8.79
CA GLU A 285 -7.86 -31.09 -7.82
C GLU A 285 -8.56 -31.14 -6.45
N PHE A 286 -9.34 -30.11 -6.11
CA PHE A 286 -10.01 -29.97 -4.81
C PHE A 286 -11.52 -29.70 -4.94
N PRO A 287 -12.28 -30.55 -5.66
CA PRO A 287 -13.71 -30.35 -5.89
C PRO A 287 -14.52 -30.28 -4.59
N GLN A 288 -14.10 -30.99 -3.54
CA GLN A 288 -14.71 -30.98 -2.20
C GLN A 288 -14.65 -29.62 -1.49
N LEU A 289 -13.70 -28.75 -1.86
CA LEU A 289 -13.58 -27.39 -1.33
C LEU A 289 -14.28 -26.35 -2.19
N PHE A 290 -14.78 -26.73 -3.36
CA PHE A 290 -15.46 -25.86 -4.30
C PHE A 290 -16.98 -25.94 -4.03
N PRO A 291 -17.60 -24.92 -3.40
CA PRO A 291 -18.98 -25.00 -2.91
C PRO A 291 -20.03 -24.80 -4.02
N TYR A 292 -19.60 -24.77 -5.28
CA TYR A 292 -20.45 -24.52 -6.44
C TYR A 292 -20.54 -25.76 -7.32
N GLN A 293 -21.53 -25.80 -8.20
CA GLN A 293 -21.62 -26.84 -9.21
C GLN A 293 -20.80 -26.43 -10.44
N LEU A 294 -19.72 -27.15 -10.72
CA LEU A 294 -18.95 -26.97 -11.95
C LEU A 294 -19.68 -27.67 -13.11
N THR A 295 -20.25 -26.91 -14.04
CA THR A 295 -21.10 -27.44 -15.13
C THR A 295 -20.42 -27.44 -16.49
N LEU A 296 -19.37 -26.64 -16.69
CA LEU A 296 -18.66 -26.54 -17.96
C LEU A 296 -17.21 -26.07 -17.77
N ALA A 297 -16.29 -26.66 -18.52
CA ALA A 297 -14.92 -26.17 -18.64
C ALA A 297 -14.61 -25.77 -20.08
N VAL A 298 -14.13 -24.55 -20.28
CA VAL A 298 -13.74 -24.04 -21.60
C VAL A 298 -12.22 -23.89 -21.64
N GLY A 299 -11.59 -24.48 -22.66
CA GLY A 299 -10.15 -24.46 -22.87
C GLY A 299 -9.75 -23.46 -23.96
N ASN A 300 -8.46 -23.17 -24.03
CA ASN A 300 -7.89 -22.38 -25.12
C ASN A 300 -7.82 -23.20 -26.41
N LEU A 301 -8.16 -22.59 -27.55
CA LEU A 301 -8.02 -23.20 -28.89
C LEU A 301 -6.61 -23.78 -29.14
N ARG A 302 -5.57 -23.11 -28.62
CA ARG A 302 -4.19 -23.58 -28.66
C ARG A 302 -3.63 -23.73 -27.26
N SER A 303 -3.51 -24.97 -26.79
CA SER A 303 -2.87 -25.33 -25.52
C SER A 303 -1.69 -26.28 -25.71
N ILE A 304 -0.70 -26.17 -24.81
CA ILE A 304 0.56 -26.93 -24.86
C ILE A 304 0.58 -28.03 -23.76
N LYS A 305 -0.31 -27.97 -22.76
CA LYS A 305 -0.37 -28.92 -21.64
C LYS A 305 -1.83 -29.23 -21.29
N LEU A 306 -2.28 -30.43 -21.61
CA LEU A 306 -3.71 -30.78 -21.54
C LEU A 306 -4.03 -32.02 -20.68
N ASN A 307 -3.13 -33.01 -20.66
CA ASN A 307 -3.49 -34.35 -20.18
C ASN A 307 -3.99 -34.40 -18.73
N GLN A 308 -3.41 -33.61 -17.82
CA GLN A 308 -3.80 -33.66 -16.41
C GLN A 308 -5.17 -33.02 -16.16
N SER A 309 -5.42 -31.81 -16.68
CA SER A 309 -6.71 -31.14 -16.48
C SER A 309 -7.86 -31.89 -17.17
N ILE A 310 -7.62 -32.44 -18.36
CA ILE A 310 -8.62 -33.28 -19.05
C ILE A 310 -8.95 -34.51 -18.20
N SER A 311 -7.94 -35.25 -17.72
CA SER A 311 -8.18 -36.43 -16.89
C SER A 311 -8.95 -36.09 -15.61
N LEU A 312 -8.67 -34.95 -14.99
CA LEU A 312 -9.45 -34.48 -13.84
C LEU A 312 -10.91 -34.18 -14.22
N LEU A 313 -11.16 -33.51 -15.35
CA LEU A 313 -12.52 -33.23 -15.83
C LEU A 313 -13.31 -34.50 -16.15
N GLU A 314 -12.67 -35.47 -16.80
CA GLU A 314 -13.26 -36.78 -17.11
C GLU A 314 -13.62 -37.53 -15.82
N ASN A 315 -12.73 -37.55 -14.83
CA ASN A 315 -12.98 -38.17 -13.53
C ASN A 315 -14.12 -37.50 -12.76
N LEU A 316 -14.29 -36.17 -12.93
CA LEU A 316 -15.39 -35.41 -12.34
C LEU A 316 -16.69 -35.50 -13.14
N GLY A 317 -16.66 -36.06 -14.35
CA GLY A 317 -17.81 -36.07 -15.26
C GLY A 317 -18.22 -34.67 -15.75
N VAL A 318 -17.28 -33.72 -15.79
CA VAL A 318 -17.56 -32.33 -16.19
C VAL A 318 -17.35 -32.18 -17.70
N PRO A 319 -18.37 -31.74 -18.46
CA PRO A 319 -18.23 -31.46 -19.88
C PRO A 319 -17.18 -30.37 -20.16
N TYR A 320 -16.40 -30.54 -21.23
CA TYR A 320 -15.41 -29.54 -21.65
C TYR A 320 -15.35 -29.34 -23.17
N THR A 321 -14.90 -28.16 -23.58
CA THR A 321 -14.73 -27.80 -25.01
C THR A 321 -13.59 -26.81 -25.21
N PHE A 322 -13.03 -26.77 -26.42
CA PHE A 322 -12.00 -25.80 -26.83
C PHE A 322 -12.53 -24.77 -27.83
N GLY A 323 -13.78 -24.94 -28.31
CA GLY A 323 -14.39 -24.12 -29.35
C GLY A 323 -15.32 -23.03 -28.81
N GLU A 324 -16.01 -22.36 -29.73
CA GLU A 324 -17.16 -21.50 -29.38
C GLU A 324 -18.28 -22.35 -28.76
N LEU A 325 -19.04 -21.74 -27.87
CA LEU A 325 -20.15 -22.39 -27.18
C LEU A 325 -21.43 -22.27 -28.01
N GLU A 326 -22.16 -23.36 -28.14
CA GLU A 326 -23.53 -23.33 -28.64
C GLU A 326 -24.48 -22.69 -27.61
N ASP A 327 -25.61 -22.14 -28.07
CA ASP A 327 -26.59 -21.47 -27.18
C ASP A 327 -27.05 -22.33 -26.01
N ALA A 328 -27.20 -23.65 -26.21
CA ALA A 328 -27.59 -24.58 -25.17
C ALA A 328 -26.56 -24.67 -24.02
N ALA A 329 -25.27 -24.53 -24.33
CA ALA A 329 -24.20 -24.58 -23.33
C ALA A 329 -24.26 -23.36 -22.38
N TYR A 330 -24.66 -22.18 -22.87
CA TYR A 330 -24.85 -21.01 -22.01
C TYR A 330 -26.00 -21.19 -21.00
N ASN A 331 -26.92 -22.13 -21.21
CA ASN A 331 -28.01 -22.38 -20.25
C ASN A 331 -27.57 -23.26 -19.09
N THR A 332 -26.37 -23.86 -19.13
CA THR A 332 -25.88 -24.77 -18.08
C THR A 332 -25.17 -24.05 -16.94
N PHE A 333 -24.87 -22.74 -17.07
CA PHE A 333 -24.20 -21.96 -16.04
C PHE A 333 -24.80 -20.57 -15.90
N ASP A 334 -24.78 -20.03 -14.68
CA ASP A 334 -25.16 -18.65 -14.36
C ASP A 334 -23.93 -17.73 -14.22
N THR A 335 -22.77 -18.32 -13.94
CA THR A 335 -21.55 -17.59 -13.61
C THR A 335 -20.35 -18.20 -14.33
N VAL A 336 -19.40 -17.35 -14.77
CA VAL A 336 -18.14 -17.79 -15.36
C VAL A 336 -16.94 -17.26 -14.56
N ILE A 337 -15.99 -18.13 -14.24
CA ILE A 337 -14.69 -17.76 -13.67
C ILE A 337 -13.70 -17.57 -14.82
N ILE A 338 -13.10 -16.38 -14.92
CA ILE A 338 -12.15 -16.05 -15.97
C ILE A 338 -10.74 -15.84 -15.40
N GLY A 339 -9.81 -16.64 -15.93
CA GLY A 339 -8.38 -16.59 -15.64
C GLY A 339 -7.60 -15.61 -16.52
N TYR A 340 -6.33 -15.91 -16.74
CA TYR A 340 -5.32 -15.03 -17.33
C TYR A 340 -5.09 -15.25 -18.83
N PHE A 341 -6.15 -15.42 -19.63
CA PHE A 341 -6.01 -15.76 -21.05
C PHE A 341 -5.22 -14.73 -21.89
N LEU A 342 -5.10 -13.48 -21.41
CA LEU A 342 -4.29 -12.43 -22.04
C LEU A 342 -2.77 -12.55 -21.77
N ASP A 343 -2.31 -13.43 -20.86
CA ASP A 343 -0.88 -13.58 -20.54
C ASP A 343 -0.08 -14.24 -21.66
N LYS A 344 -0.72 -15.15 -22.40
CA LYS A 344 -0.11 -15.88 -23.51
C LYS A 344 -0.75 -15.39 -24.80
N LEU A 345 -0.31 -14.22 -25.24
CA LEU A 345 -0.82 -13.53 -26.43
C LEU A 345 -0.70 -14.41 -27.68
N LEU A 346 -1.75 -15.17 -27.95
CA LEU A 346 -2.06 -15.76 -29.23
C LEU A 346 -3.39 -15.13 -29.64
N ASP A 347 -3.41 -14.44 -30.77
CA ASP A 347 -4.59 -13.66 -31.21
C ASP A 347 -5.88 -14.48 -31.19
N GLN A 348 -5.79 -15.78 -31.52
CA GLN A 348 -6.91 -16.72 -31.46
C GLN A 348 -7.46 -16.94 -30.04
N ASN A 349 -6.60 -17.11 -29.05
CA ASN A 349 -7.02 -17.28 -27.65
C ASN A 349 -7.58 -15.96 -27.10
N SER A 350 -6.95 -14.83 -27.42
CA SER A 350 -7.45 -13.50 -27.03
C SER A 350 -8.83 -13.22 -27.62
N TYR A 351 -9.03 -13.54 -28.90
CA TYR A 351 -10.32 -13.39 -29.58
C TYR A 351 -11.38 -14.32 -28.99
N GLN A 352 -11.04 -15.58 -28.70
CA GLN A 352 -11.95 -16.53 -28.05
C GLN A 352 -12.42 -16.02 -26.69
N GLY A 353 -11.50 -15.58 -25.84
CA GLY A 353 -11.84 -15.04 -24.52
C GLY A 353 -12.70 -13.78 -24.61
N TYR A 354 -12.41 -12.89 -25.56
CA TYR A 354 -13.26 -11.73 -25.86
C TYR A 354 -14.67 -12.12 -26.32
N SER A 355 -14.78 -13.08 -27.25
CA SER A 355 -16.05 -13.59 -27.76
C SER A 355 -16.90 -14.22 -26.64
N LEU A 356 -16.28 -15.03 -25.79
CA LEU A 356 -16.93 -15.63 -24.61
C LEU A 356 -17.46 -14.55 -23.66
N ILE A 357 -16.65 -13.53 -23.34
CA ILE A 357 -17.08 -12.40 -22.50
C ILE A 357 -18.28 -11.69 -23.12
N LYS A 358 -18.24 -11.39 -24.42
CA LYS A 358 -19.32 -10.72 -25.14
C LYS A 358 -20.64 -11.48 -25.06
N GLU A 359 -20.62 -12.79 -25.31
CA GLU A 359 -21.82 -13.62 -25.25
C GLU A 359 -22.32 -13.81 -23.80
N CYS A 360 -21.43 -13.87 -22.81
CA CYS A 360 -21.78 -13.90 -21.39
C CYS A 360 -22.43 -12.58 -20.91
N VAL A 361 -21.90 -11.42 -21.32
CA VAL A 361 -22.50 -10.10 -21.04
C VAL A 361 -23.90 -10.00 -21.65
N LYS A 362 -24.06 -10.39 -22.91
CA LYS A 362 -25.36 -10.40 -23.61
C LYS A 362 -26.42 -11.25 -22.89
N ARG A 363 -26.00 -12.29 -22.16
CA ARG A 363 -26.87 -13.21 -21.41
C ARG A 363 -26.93 -12.90 -19.91
N ASN A 364 -26.43 -11.74 -19.46
CA ASN A 364 -26.41 -11.33 -18.05
C ASN A 364 -25.77 -12.35 -17.11
N LYS A 365 -24.74 -13.07 -17.58
CA LYS A 365 -23.97 -13.99 -16.73
C LYS A 365 -23.17 -13.21 -15.70
N ASN A 366 -22.97 -13.80 -14.53
CA ASN A 366 -22.06 -13.24 -13.53
C ASN A 366 -20.60 -13.58 -13.90
N PHE A 367 -19.67 -12.76 -13.46
CA PHE A 367 -18.23 -12.97 -13.64
C PHE A 367 -17.51 -13.01 -12.30
N ILE A 368 -16.61 -13.98 -12.15
CA ILE A 368 -15.55 -13.97 -11.14
C ILE A 368 -14.23 -13.87 -11.89
N VAL A 369 -13.45 -12.83 -11.62
CA VAL A 369 -12.22 -12.54 -12.38
C VAL A 369 -11.01 -12.33 -11.48
N TRP A 370 -9.85 -12.77 -11.98
CA TRP A 370 -8.58 -12.68 -11.24
C TRP A 370 -7.62 -11.60 -11.78
N ASP A 371 -7.97 -10.97 -12.90
CA ASP A 371 -7.15 -9.99 -13.59
C ASP A 371 -7.95 -8.69 -13.82
N LEU A 372 -7.37 -7.55 -13.44
CA LEU A 372 -7.97 -6.23 -13.62
C LEU A 372 -8.14 -5.88 -15.11
N ALA A 373 -7.25 -6.35 -15.99
CA ALA A 373 -7.40 -6.13 -17.43
C ALA A 373 -8.65 -6.83 -17.99
N ILE A 374 -8.98 -8.02 -17.47
CA ILE A 374 -10.21 -8.74 -17.83
C ILE A 374 -11.43 -8.01 -17.31
N LYS A 375 -11.39 -7.51 -16.07
CA LYS A 375 -12.46 -6.68 -15.51
C LYS A 375 -12.74 -5.44 -16.38
N ASP A 376 -11.69 -4.73 -16.78
CA ASP A 376 -11.81 -3.54 -17.62
C ASP A 376 -12.36 -3.89 -19.01
N LEU A 377 -11.95 -5.04 -19.56
CA LEU A 377 -12.50 -5.56 -20.81
C LEU A 377 -14.01 -5.84 -20.71
N ILE A 378 -14.46 -6.51 -19.64
CA ILE A 378 -15.89 -6.76 -19.39
C ILE A 378 -16.66 -5.44 -19.33
N HIS A 379 -16.13 -4.43 -18.62
CA HIS A 379 -16.77 -3.11 -18.54
C HIS A 379 -16.84 -2.41 -19.91
N SER A 380 -15.81 -2.52 -20.75
CA SER A 380 -15.84 -2.00 -22.12
C SER A 380 -16.95 -2.67 -22.94
N VAL A 381 -17.04 -4.01 -22.88
CA VAL A 381 -18.07 -4.78 -23.59
C VAL A 381 -19.48 -4.40 -23.13
N ILE A 382 -19.68 -4.18 -21.83
CA ILE A 382 -20.97 -3.70 -21.29
C ILE A 382 -21.31 -2.33 -21.87
N SER A 383 -20.36 -1.38 -21.85
CA SER A 383 -20.55 -0.04 -22.40
C SER A 383 -20.90 -0.06 -23.90
N ASP A 384 -20.26 -0.94 -24.67
CA ASP A 384 -20.47 -1.04 -26.11
C ASP A 384 -21.79 -1.75 -26.48
N SER A 385 -22.32 -2.59 -25.58
CA SER A 385 -23.55 -3.36 -25.84
C SER A 385 -24.83 -2.52 -25.85
N GLY A 386 -24.81 -1.33 -25.25
CA GLY A 386 -25.95 -0.40 -25.21
C GLY A 386 -27.17 -0.87 -24.39
N GLY A 387 -27.12 -2.05 -23.79
CA GLY A 387 -28.18 -2.62 -22.94
C GLY A 387 -27.87 -2.52 -21.44
N GLU A 388 -28.89 -2.71 -20.60
CA GLU A 388 -28.70 -2.83 -19.15
C GLU A 388 -28.15 -4.22 -18.80
N TYR A 389 -26.85 -4.28 -18.47
CA TYR A 389 -26.24 -5.48 -17.90
C TYR A 389 -26.61 -5.59 -16.41
N THR A 390 -27.24 -6.71 -16.04
CA THR A 390 -27.73 -6.94 -14.66
C THR A 390 -26.93 -8.00 -13.90
N GLY A 391 -25.94 -8.63 -14.54
CA GLY A 391 -25.07 -9.59 -13.88
C GLY A 391 -24.11 -8.93 -12.88
N SER A 392 -23.52 -9.74 -12.00
CA SER A 392 -22.52 -9.28 -11.05
C SER A 392 -21.09 -9.52 -11.56
N ILE A 393 -20.17 -8.61 -11.25
CA ILE A 393 -18.75 -8.74 -11.56
C ILE A 393 -17.98 -8.71 -10.25
N PHE A 394 -17.47 -9.86 -9.82
CA PHE A 394 -16.63 -9.98 -8.65
C PHE A 394 -15.16 -10.12 -9.06
N VAL A 395 -14.31 -9.26 -8.50
CA VAL A 395 -12.87 -9.27 -8.74
C VAL A 395 -12.19 -9.77 -7.48
N THR A 396 -11.35 -10.79 -7.59
CA THR A 396 -10.51 -11.24 -6.47
C THR A 396 -9.39 -10.23 -6.24
N ALA A 397 -9.62 -9.26 -5.37
CA ALA A 397 -8.71 -8.15 -5.11
C ALA A 397 -8.83 -7.67 -3.66
N PHE A 398 -7.79 -6.96 -3.20
CA PHE A 398 -7.86 -6.19 -1.96
C PHE A 398 -7.42 -4.76 -2.26
N ARG A 399 -8.39 -3.84 -2.29
CA ARG A 399 -8.21 -2.48 -2.78
C ARG A 399 -8.18 -1.48 -1.64
N ARG A 400 -7.71 -0.27 -1.94
CA ARG A 400 -7.70 0.84 -0.97
C ARG A 400 -9.06 1.09 -0.31
N GLN A 401 -10.16 0.97 -1.05
CA GLN A 401 -11.50 1.15 -0.47
C GLN A 401 -11.80 0.10 0.61
N ASP A 402 -11.39 -1.14 0.39
CA ASP A 402 -11.59 -2.24 1.34
C ASP A 402 -10.79 -1.96 2.63
N GLN A 403 -9.56 -1.48 2.48
CA GLN A 403 -8.73 -1.03 3.60
C GLN A 403 -9.33 0.16 4.34
N GLU A 404 -9.85 1.16 3.63
CA GLU A 404 -10.49 2.34 4.22
C GLU A 404 -11.72 1.92 5.04
N ASN A 405 -12.55 1.02 4.51
CA ASN A 405 -13.71 0.48 5.21
C ASN A 405 -13.29 -0.29 6.48
N LEU A 406 -12.27 -1.16 6.40
CA LEU A 406 -11.69 -1.86 7.55
C LEU A 406 -11.18 -0.86 8.60
N CYS A 407 -10.41 0.15 8.18
CA CYS A 407 -9.81 1.12 9.09
C CYS A 407 -10.83 2.05 9.76
N ALA A 408 -11.97 2.30 9.10
CA ALA A 408 -13.07 3.07 9.67
C ALA A 408 -13.92 2.27 10.65
N SER A 409 -13.97 0.94 10.45
CA SER A 409 -14.94 0.07 11.13
C SER A 409 -14.34 -0.74 12.27
N MET A 410 -13.04 -1.05 12.20
CA MET A 410 -12.38 -1.94 13.14
C MET A 410 -11.52 -1.17 14.13
N GLU A 411 -11.70 -1.47 15.41
CA GLU A 411 -10.75 -1.10 16.47
C GLU A 411 -9.82 -2.28 16.75
N HIS A 412 -8.56 -1.97 17.06
CA HIS A 412 -7.54 -3.01 17.26
C HIS A 412 -7.84 -3.88 18.48
N GLN A 413 -8.07 -5.18 18.24
CA GLN A 413 -8.23 -6.18 19.29
C GLN A 413 -7.09 -7.20 19.30
N VAL A 414 -6.92 -7.90 20.42
CA VAL A 414 -6.02 -9.05 20.54
C VAL A 414 -6.71 -10.26 19.90
N LEU A 415 -6.11 -10.82 18.85
CA LEU A 415 -6.56 -12.07 18.23
C LEU A 415 -6.30 -13.24 19.16
N LYS A 416 -7.24 -14.20 19.19
CA LYS A 416 -7.20 -15.39 20.04
C LYS A 416 -7.03 -16.66 19.22
N SER A 417 -7.52 -16.68 17.98
CA SER A 417 -7.43 -17.88 17.15
C SER A 417 -5.98 -18.14 16.76
N PRO A 418 -5.45 -19.35 17.00
CA PRO A 418 -4.10 -19.72 16.58
C PRO A 418 -3.99 -19.71 15.05
N SER A 419 -2.77 -19.48 14.57
CA SER A 419 -2.52 -19.25 13.16
C SER A 419 -1.30 -20.00 12.61
N ILE A 420 -1.44 -20.51 11.38
CA ILE A 420 -0.39 -21.21 10.64
C ILE A 420 -0.14 -20.47 9.33
N CYS A 421 1.13 -20.18 9.03
CA CYS A 421 1.53 -19.71 7.70
C CYS A 421 2.36 -20.76 6.96
N VAL A 422 1.90 -21.16 5.78
CA VAL A 422 2.64 -22.02 4.86
C VAL A 422 3.61 -21.19 4.03
N VAL A 423 4.91 -21.42 4.21
CA VAL A 423 6.00 -20.75 3.49
C VAL A 423 6.77 -21.77 2.64
N GLY A 424 7.74 -21.32 1.85
CA GLY A 424 8.54 -22.23 1.03
C GLY A 424 9.85 -21.65 0.56
N THR A 425 10.79 -22.54 0.25
CA THR A 425 12.15 -22.20 -0.21
C THR A 425 12.18 -21.72 -1.67
N ASN A 426 11.14 -22.01 -2.46
CA ASN A 426 11.03 -21.66 -3.88
C ASN A 426 9.57 -21.50 -4.38
N LYS A 427 9.43 -21.01 -5.61
CA LYS A 427 8.18 -20.97 -6.39
C LYS A 427 7.75 -22.40 -6.78
N LYS A 428 6.44 -22.63 -6.92
CA LYS A 428 5.85 -23.92 -7.38
C LYS A 428 6.21 -25.16 -6.53
N GLN A 429 6.25 -25.00 -5.21
CA GLN A 429 6.53 -26.10 -4.26
C GLN A 429 5.29 -26.61 -3.52
N GLY A 430 4.08 -26.35 -4.04
CA GLY A 430 2.85 -26.84 -3.43
C GLY A 430 2.37 -26.07 -2.19
N LYS A 431 2.83 -24.83 -1.94
CA LYS A 431 2.35 -24.01 -0.80
C LYS A 431 0.82 -23.90 -0.73
N PHE A 432 0.17 -23.53 -1.83
CA PHE A 432 -1.29 -23.44 -1.90
C PHE A 432 -1.95 -24.81 -1.69
N THR A 433 -1.45 -25.85 -2.36
CA THR A 433 -1.89 -27.24 -2.17
C THR A 433 -1.79 -27.68 -0.71
N THR A 434 -0.69 -27.37 -0.02
CA THR A 434 -0.50 -27.65 1.40
C THR A 434 -1.53 -26.90 2.26
N GLN A 435 -1.83 -25.63 1.96
CA GLN A 435 -2.89 -24.90 2.66
C GLN A 435 -4.25 -25.61 2.52
N LEU A 436 -4.61 -26.04 1.31
CA LEU A 436 -5.88 -26.73 1.04
C LEU A 436 -5.97 -28.09 1.74
N ILE A 437 -4.90 -28.90 1.69
CA ILE A 437 -4.87 -30.21 2.36
C ILE A 437 -4.94 -30.05 3.88
N LEU A 438 -4.22 -29.09 4.47
CA LEU A 438 -4.32 -28.83 5.91
C LEU A 438 -5.74 -28.46 6.33
N LYS A 439 -6.39 -27.61 5.53
CA LYS A 439 -7.77 -27.21 5.74
C LYS A 439 -8.73 -28.41 5.71
N GLU A 440 -8.55 -29.35 4.79
CA GLU A 440 -9.32 -30.60 4.76
C GLU A 440 -9.06 -31.46 5.98
N LEU A 441 -7.79 -31.77 6.25
CA LEU A 441 -7.41 -32.65 7.36
C LEU A 441 -7.98 -32.15 8.70
N LEU A 442 -7.88 -30.85 8.96
CA LEU A 442 -8.41 -30.25 10.19
C LEU A 442 -9.95 -30.27 10.22
N ARG A 443 -10.63 -29.99 9.09
CA ARG A 443 -12.10 -30.06 9.02
C ARG A 443 -12.64 -31.48 9.17
N GLU A 444 -11.98 -32.46 8.57
CA GLU A 444 -12.27 -33.89 8.73
C GLU A 444 -12.15 -34.33 10.21
N ASN A 445 -11.30 -33.65 10.98
CA ASN A 445 -11.11 -33.87 12.42
C ASN A 445 -11.97 -32.93 13.30
N GLY A 446 -12.98 -32.26 12.73
CA GLY A 446 -13.97 -31.49 13.48
C GLY A 446 -13.58 -30.05 13.82
N TYR A 447 -12.42 -29.56 13.35
CA TYR A 447 -11.99 -28.18 13.60
C TYR A 447 -12.63 -27.18 12.63
N LYS A 448 -13.01 -26.02 13.16
CA LYS A 448 -13.44 -24.86 12.38
C LYS A 448 -12.24 -24.11 11.83
N VAL A 449 -11.93 -24.37 10.57
CA VAL A 449 -10.77 -23.78 9.89
C VAL A 449 -11.19 -22.60 9.04
N SER A 450 -10.58 -21.44 9.33
CA SER A 450 -10.59 -20.27 8.47
C SER A 450 -9.31 -20.15 7.64
N HIS A 451 -9.40 -19.49 6.49
CA HIS A 451 -8.34 -19.43 5.50
C HIS A 451 -8.25 -18.04 4.85
N LEU A 452 -7.09 -17.41 4.99
CA LEU A 452 -6.71 -16.20 4.25
C LEU A 452 -5.76 -16.60 3.12
N SER A 453 -6.27 -16.64 1.90
CA SER A 453 -5.51 -17.11 0.74
C SER A 453 -4.71 -15.98 0.10
N THR A 454 -3.45 -16.23 -0.26
CA THR A 454 -2.70 -15.30 -1.12
C THR A 454 -2.89 -15.59 -2.61
N GLU A 455 -3.56 -16.67 -2.95
CA GLU A 455 -3.92 -17.06 -4.31
C GLU A 455 -5.38 -16.64 -4.62
N PRO A 456 -5.65 -16.08 -5.82
CA PRO A 456 -6.96 -15.54 -6.16
C PRO A 456 -8.08 -16.60 -6.19
N GLN A 457 -7.78 -17.80 -6.68
CA GLN A 457 -8.72 -18.92 -6.71
C GLN A 457 -9.11 -19.42 -5.30
N GLY A 458 -8.39 -19.00 -4.25
CA GLY A 458 -8.75 -19.34 -2.87
C GLY A 458 -10.18 -18.96 -2.52
N ILE A 459 -10.70 -17.84 -3.05
CA ILE A 459 -12.06 -17.38 -2.73
C ILE A 459 -13.13 -18.40 -3.13
N VAL A 460 -12.93 -19.10 -4.25
CA VAL A 460 -13.87 -20.10 -4.76
C VAL A 460 -13.57 -21.50 -4.20
N LEU A 461 -12.42 -21.70 -3.57
CA LEU A 461 -12.06 -22.90 -2.80
C LEU A 461 -12.34 -22.71 -1.29
N GLY A 462 -13.29 -21.84 -0.98
CA GLY A 462 -13.83 -21.59 0.35
C GLY A 462 -12.89 -20.84 1.30
N ALA A 463 -11.91 -20.07 0.81
CA ALA A 463 -11.17 -19.15 1.66
C ALA A 463 -12.09 -18.04 2.18
N ASP A 464 -11.85 -17.57 3.39
CA ASP A 464 -12.58 -16.46 4.00
C ASP A 464 -12.30 -15.16 3.24
N PHE A 465 -11.02 -14.85 3.06
CA PHE A 465 -10.58 -13.71 2.26
C PHE A 465 -9.45 -14.10 1.33
N VAL A 466 -9.22 -13.26 0.33
CA VAL A 466 -8.05 -13.33 -0.54
C VAL A 466 -7.23 -12.06 -0.41
N PHE A 467 -5.90 -12.20 -0.41
CA PHE A 467 -4.94 -11.11 -0.45
C PHE A 467 -3.91 -11.39 -1.56
N PRO A 468 -4.27 -11.19 -2.86
CA PRO A 468 -3.51 -11.74 -3.98
C PRO A 468 -2.21 -10.97 -4.26
N ILE A 469 -1.11 -11.40 -3.64
CA ILE A 469 0.24 -10.79 -3.76
C ILE A 469 1.12 -11.44 -4.84
N GLY A 470 0.50 -12.27 -5.67
CA GLY A 470 1.18 -13.10 -6.66
C GLY A 470 1.41 -12.46 -8.02
N HIS A 471 1.40 -13.33 -9.03
CA HIS A 471 1.35 -12.93 -10.44
C HIS A 471 0.18 -11.97 -10.69
N LYS A 472 0.46 -10.84 -11.37
CA LYS A 472 -0.51 -9.76 -11.59
C LYS A 472 -1.28 -9.38 -10.31
N SER A 473 -0.54 -9.17 -9.22
CA SER A 473 -1.12 -8.83 -7.91
C SER A 473 -2.24 -7.79 -8.02
N THR A 474 -3.37 -8.11 -7.39
CA THR A 474 -4.56 -7.28 -7.33
C THR A 474 -4.70 -6.59 -5.97
N VAL A 475 -3.62 -6.54 -5.19
CA VAL A 475 -3.53 -5.78 -3.94
C VAL A 475 -3.12 -4.35 -4.28
N ASP A 476 -4.04 -3.39 -4.08
CA ASP A 476 -3.80 -1.95 -4.28
C ASP A 476 -3.72 -1.23 -2.93
N VAL A 477 -2.78 -1.68 -2.09
CA VAL A 477 -2.51 -1.14 -0.77
C VAL A 477 -1.01 -1.11 -0.53
N ASP A 478 -0.52 0.00 0.05
CA ASP A 478 0.89 0.17 0.37
C ASP A 478 1.37 -0.92 1.34
N ILE A 479 2.53 -1.52 1.02
CA ILE A 479 3.13 -2.60 1.82
C ILE A 479 3.34 -2.22 3.29
N ARG A 480 3.55 -0.93 3.59
CA ARG A 480 3.73 -0.41 4.96
C ARG A 480 2.46 -0.51 5.79
N GLU A 481 1.31 -0.64 5.13
CA GLU A 481 0.00 -0.75 5.77
C GLU A 481 -0.55 -2.19 5.74
N TRP A 482 0.21 -3.16 5.19
CA TRP A 482 -0.21 -4.57 5.16
C TRP A 482 -0.41 -5.14 6.57
N ASN A 483 0.41 -4.75 7.54
CA ASN A 483 0.27 -5.19 8.93
C ASN A 483 -1.12 -4.83 9.48
N LYS A 484 -1.55 -3.59 9.26
CA LYS A 484 -2.86 -3.12 9.71
C LYS A 484 -3.99 -3.80 8.93
N SER A 485 -3.82 -3.95 7.62
CA SER A 485 -4.82 -4.54 6.73
C SER A 485 -5.05 -6.02 7.04
N LEU A 486 -3.99 -6.81 7.12
CA LEU A 486 -4.05 -8.23 7.43
C LEU A 486 -4.53 -8.45 8.87
N ARG A 487 -4.11 -7.62 9.83
CA ARG A 487 -4.63 -7.68 11.20
C ARG A 487 -6.15 -7.52 11.26
N PHE A 488 -6.70 -6.53 10.55
CA PHE A 488 -8.14 -6.31 10.54
C PHE A 488 -8.91 -7.35 9.73
N LEU A 489 -8.35 -7.86 8.62
CA LEU A 489 -8.93 -9.00 7.93
C LEU A 489 -9.03 -10.22 8.86
N THR A 490 -7.96 -10.56 9.58
CA THR A 490 -7.96 -11.67 10.53
C THR A 490 -8.92 -11.43 11.70
N GLN A 491 -9.07 -10.19 12.16
CA GLN A 491 -10.04 -9.84 13.20
C GLN A 491 -11.48 -10.02 12.71
N VAL A 492 -11.79 -9.59 11.49
CA VAL A 492 -13.11 -9.82 10.88
C VAL A 492 -13.40 -11.32 10.75
N ILE A 493 -12.38 -12.12 10.36
CA ILE A 493 -12.49 -13.58 10.37
C ILE A 493 -12.83 -14.09 11.78
N GLU A 494 -12.07 -13.71 12.81
CA GLU A 494 -12.28 -14.19 14.17
C GLU A 494 -13.67 -13.82 14.73
N GLU A 495 -14.14 -12.60 14.48
CA GLU A 495 -15.43 -12.12 14.93
C GLU A 495 -16.60 -12.81 14.21
N HIS A 496 -16.51 -12.99 12.88
CA HIS A 496 -17.59 -13.55 12.07
C HIS A 496 -17.60 -15.08 12.08
N THR A 497 -16.45 -15.70 11.84
CA THR A 497 -16.34 -17.16 11.72
C THR A 497 -15.96 -17.83 13.02
N LYS A 498 -15.42 -17.16 14.04
CA LYS A 498 -15.02 -17.80 15.32
C LYS A 498 -14.20 -19.09 15.10
N PRO A 499 -13.11 -19.06 14.32
CA PRO A 499 -12.40 -20.27 13.92
C PRO A 499 -11.55 -20.82 15.06
N ASP A 500 -11.38 -22.14 15.08
CA ASP A 500 -10.42 -22.81 15.96
C ASP A 500 -8.98 -22.58 15.48
N ILE A 501 -8.79 -22.34 14.17
CA ILE A 501 -7.48 -22.09 13.58
C ILE A 501 -7.58 -21.32 12.27
N ILE A 502 -6.62 -20.43 12.02
CA ILE A 502 -6.52 -19.63 10.79
C ILE A 502 -5.29 -20.08 9.99
N ILE A 503 -5.50 -20.45 8.74
CA ILE A 503 -4.43 -20.84 7.82
C ILE A 503 -4.19 -19.72 6.81
N THR A 504 -2.93 -19.48 6.47
CA THR A 504 -2.53 -18.69 5.31
C THR A 504 -1.28 -19.30 4.67
N GLY A 505 -0.81 -18.71 3.57
CA GLY A 505 0.49 -19.05 3.04
C GLY A 505 1.06 -17.92 2.19
N SER A 506 2.38 -17.83 2.15
CA SER A 506 3.08 -16.87 1.30
C SER A 506 3.11 -17.33 -0.15
N GLN A 507 3.30 -16.41 -1.07
CA GLN A 507 3.70 -16.73 -2.44
C GLN A 507 5.23 -16.72 -2.57
N GLY A 508 5.74 -17.05 -3.77
CA GLY A 508 7.15 -16.81 -4.09
C GLY A 508 8.16 -17.63 -3.29
N SER A 509 9.42 -17.22 -3.36
CA SER A 509 10.50 -17.58 -2.43
C SER A 509 10.67 -16.46 -1.41
N ILE A 510 11.02 -16.80 -0.17
CA ILE A 510 11.41 -15.80 0.85
C ILE A 510 12.83 -15.28 0.61
N LEU A 511 13.72 -16.15 0.12
CA LEU A 511 15.09 -15.80 -0.23
C LEU A 511 15.37 -16.02 -1.71
N PRO A 512 16.09 -15.10 -2.37
CA PRO A 512 16.52 -15.32 -3.74
C PRO A 512 17.60 -16.42 -3.75
N LYS A 513 17.34 -17.54 -4.43
CA LYS A 513 18.37 -18.58 -4.61
C LYS A 513 19.48 -18.15 -5.58
N TYR A 514 19.16 -17.23 -6.50
CA TYR A 514 20.10 -16.68 -7.49
C TYR A 514 19.86 -15.17 -7.70
N PRO A 515 20.90 -14.39 -8.05
CA PRO A 515 20.82 -12.94 -8.21
C PRO A 515 19.98 -12.45 -9.41
N MET A 516 19.19 -13.31 -10.05
CA MET A 516 18.41 -12.99 -11.24
C MET A 516 16.96 -13.45 -11.05
N ASN A 517 16.01 -12.51 -11.17
CA ASN A 517 14.55 -12.72 -11.22
C ASN A 517 13.82 -13.16 -9.94
N ASP A 518 14.14 -12.57 -8.79
CA ASP A 518 13.22 -12.58 -7.65
C ASP A 518 12.83 -11.17 -7.19
N SER A 519 12.09 -10.48 -8.04
CA SER A 519 11.66 -9.08 -7.83
C SER A 519 10.80 -8.87 -6.58
N ASN A 520 10.26 -9.94 -5.97
CA ASN A 520 9.23 -9.83 -4.93
C ASN A 520 9.61 -10.51 -3.59
N ALA A 521 10.85 -10.98 -3.39
CA ALA A 521 11.24 -11.69 -2.16
C ALA A 521 10.96 -10.87 -0.88
N ALA A 522 11.22 -9.56 -0.93
CA ALA A 522 10.94 -8.65 0.18
C ALA A 522 9.44 -8.50 0.47
N GLU A 523 8.59 -8.59 -0.56
CA GLU A 523 7.13 -8.53 -0.39
C GLU A 523 6.61 -9.79 0.30
N MET A 524 7.14 -10.96 -0.06
CA MET A 524 6.75 -12.23 0.56
C MET A 524 7.11 -12.29 2.04
N LEU A 525 8.31 -11.83 2.40
CA LEU A 525 8.70 -11.69 3.81
C LEU A 525 7.82 -10.66 4.54
N SER A 526 7.50 -9.55 3.88
CA SER A 526 6.62 -8.51 4.44
C SER A 526 5.22 -9.03 4.70
N TYR A 527 4.67 -9.90 3.83
CA TYR A 527 3.39 -10.57 4.07
C TYR A 527 3.42 -11.43 5.32
N VAL A 528 4.42 -12.31 5.46
CA VAL A 528 4.54 -13.18 6.64
C VAL A 528 4.69 -12.35 7.92
N LYS A 529 5.53 -11.31 7.88
CA LYS A 529 5.70 -10.37 8.98
C LYS A 529 4.40 -9.64 9.33
N ALA A 530 3.65 -9.21 8.32
CA ALA A 530 2.43 -8.44 8.49
C ALA A 530 1.27 -9.29 9.01
N PHE A 531 1.20 -10.57 8.62
CA PHE A 531 0.25 -11.53 9.17
C PHE A 531 0.64 -11.95 10.60
N TYR A 532 1.95 -12.11 10.86
CA TYR A 532 2.53 -12.49 12.16
C TYR A 532 1.97 -13.83 12.70
N PRO A 533 2.29 -14.97 12.03
CA PRO A 533 1.77 -16.28 12.41
C PRO A 533 2.37 -16.83 13.71
N ASP A 534 1.62 -17.69 14.41
CA ASP A 534 2.10 -18.40 15.60
C ASP A 534 3.08 -19.54 15.27
N THR A 535 2.91 -20.16 14.09
CA THR A 535 3.84 -21.19 13.60
C THR A 535 3.86 -21.28 12.08
N LEU A 536 4.90 -21.95 11.56
CA LEU A 536 5.16 -22.09 10.13
C LEU A 536 5.12 -23.55 9.70
N ILE A 537 4.69 -23.78 8.46
CA ILE A 537 4.96 -25.01 7.72
C ILE A 537 5.78 -24.62 6.51
N CYS A 538 6.91 -25.30 6.27
CA CYS A 538 7.84 -24.92 5.19
C CYS A 538 7.87 -25.99 4.09
N THR A 539 7.44 -25.63 2.88
CA THR A 539 7.58 -26.49 1.70
C THR A 539 9.01 -26.45 1.17
N ILE A 540 9.60 -27.61 0.90
CA ILE A 540 10.99 -27.77 0.44
C ILE A 540 11.06 -28.64 -0.82
N SER A 541 12.12 -28.46 -1.61
CA SER A 541 12.43 -29.24 -2.81
C SER A 541 13.48 -30.32 -2.54
N PRO A 542 13.49 -31.47 -3.24
CA PRO A 542 14.48 -32.52 -3.01
C PRO A 542 15.95 -32.12 -3.30
N ASN A 543 16.14 -31.04 -4.05
CA ASN A 543 17.45 -30.44 -4.37
C ASN A 543 17.77 -29.18 -3.54
N ASP A 544 16.98 -28.86 -2.51
CA ASP A 544 17.35 -27.81 -1.56
C ASP A 544 18.43 -28.29 -0.59
N THR A 545 19.43 -27.45 -0.35
CA THR A 545 20.47 -27.75 0.63
C THR A 545 19.98 -27.45 2.03
N LEU A 546 20.46 -28.18 3.04
CA LEU A 546 20.12 -27.94 4.45
C LEU A 546 20.42 -26.50 4.87
N ASP A 547 21.56 -25.95 4.42
CA ASP A 547 21.94 -24.55 4.67
C ASP A 547 20.93 -23.56 4.06
N TYR A 548 20.44 -23.81 2.85
CA TYR A 548 19.46 -22.93 2.21
C TYR A 548 18.09 -23.00 2.88
N ILE A 549 17.65 -24.20 3.28
CA ILE A 549 16.42 -24.39 4.06
C ILE A 549 16.53 -23.62 5.38
N LYS A 550 17.63 -23.81 6.10
CA LYS A 550 17.89 -23.14 7.38
C LYS A 550 17.91 -21.62 7.24
N LYS A 551 18.65 -21.07 6.27
CA LYS A 551 18.68 -19.62 6.00
C LYS A 551 17.29 -19.07 5.70
N THR A 552 16.50 -19.80 4.90
CA THR A 552 15.12 -19.42 4.57
C THR A 552 14.27 -19.30 5.83
N THR A 553 14.35 -20.29 6.73
CA THR A 553 13.54 -20.28 7.95
C THR A 553 14.07 -19.28 8.97
N ASP A 554 15.39 -19.14 9.13
CA ASP A 554 16.02 -18.21 10.07
C ASP A 554 15.69 -16.75 9.74
N VAL A 555 15.62 -16.40 8.45
CA VAL A 555 15.21 -15.04 8.03
C VAL A 555 13.78 -14.73 8.42
N ILE A 556 12.86 -15.70 8.35
CA ILE A 556 11.47 -15.46 8.80
C ILE A 556 11.45 -15.30 10.33
N LYS A 557 12.15 -16.19 11.04
CA LYS A 557 12.25 -16.18 12.52
C LYS A 557 12.86 -14.89 13.07
N ALA A 558 13.75 -14.26 12.31
CA ALA A 558 14.32 -12.96 12.68
C ALA A 558 13.30 -11.81 12.65
N PHE A 559 12.18 -11.96 11.93
CA PHE A 559 11.13 -10.95 11.80
C PHE A 559 9.83 -11.31 12.54
N VAL A 560 9.56 -12.61 12.74
CA VAL A 560 8.39 -13.14 13.41
C VAL A 560 8.85 -14.18 14.42
N ASP A 561 8.47 -14.01 15.69
CA ASP A 561 8.80 -14.97 16.75
C ASP A 561 7.93 -16.23 16.61
N CYS A 562 8.39 -17.16 15.78
CA CYS A 562 7.65 -18.37 15.44
C CYS A 562 8.60 -19.54 15.13
N GLU A 563 8.07 -20.75 15.11
CA GLU A 563 8.82 -21.96 14.80
C GLU A 563 8.26 -22.69 13.59
N VAL A 564 9.12 -23.45 12.91
CA VAL A 564 8.69 -24.38 11.87
C VAL A 564 8.21 -25.64 12.55
N LEU A 565 6.92 -25.93 12.38
CA LEU A 565 6.26 -27.09 12.97
C LEU A 565 6.67 -28.39 12.28
N PHE A 566 6.70 -28.36 10.94
CA PHE A 566 7.22 -29.43 10.09
C PHE A 566 7.48 -28.91 8.67
N TYR A 567 8.17 -29.74 7.90
CA TYR A 567 8.48 -29.51 6.49
C TYR A 567 7.57 -30.37 5.59
N VAL A 568 7.31 -29.87 4.38
CA VAL A 568 6.59 -30.62 3.34
C VAL A 568 7.50 -30.80 2.14
N LEU A 569 7.83 -32.05 1.80
CA LEU A 569 8.68 -32.36 0.66
C LEU A 569 7.83 -32.49 -0.61
N THR A 570 8.06 -31.62 -1.58
CA THR A 570 7.45 -31.72 -2.92
C THR A 570 8.12 -32.84 -3.74
N PRO A 571 7.39 -33.56 -4.62
CA PRO A 571 7.98 -34.61 -5.46
C PRO A 571 8.76 -34.05 -6.65
N PHE A 572 8.83 -32.73 -6.83
CA PHE A 572 9.45 -32.11 -7.99
C PHE A 572 10.84 -31.56 -7.66
N GLU A 573 11.86 -32.12 -8.29
CA GLU A 573 13.15 -31.46 -8.44
C GLU A 573 13.09 -30.42 -9.55
N TYR A 574 13.98 -29.44 -9.48
CA TYR A 574 14.11 -28.45 -10.53
C TYR A 574 15.55 -28.30 -11.00
N THR A 575 15.70 -27.93 -12.27
CA THR A 575 17.00 -27.65 -12.88
C THR A 575 16.94 -26.28 -13.52
N ILE A 576 17.96 -25.47 -13.23
CA ILE A 576 18.09 -24.13 -13.81
C ILE A 576 19.04 -24.22 -14.99
N HIS A 577 18.56 -23.75 -16.13
CA HIS A 577 19.29 -23.69 -17.39
C HIS A 577 19.73 -22.26 -17.62
N PHE A 578 21.04 -22.04 -17.72
CA PHE A 578 21.64 -20.74 -18.00
C PHE A 578 21.95 -20.62 -19.50
N ASN A 579 20.96 -20.17 -20.29
CA ASN A 579 21.13 -19.81 -21.70
C ASN A 579 20.93 -18.28 -21.87
N ASN A 580 20.69 -17.76 -23.09
CA ASN A 580 20.32 -16.34 -23.33
C ASN A 580 19.12 -15.86 -22.48
N GLN A 581 18.34 -16.78 -21.91
CA GLN A 581 17.37 -16.54 -20.85
C GLN A 581 17.52 -17.63 -19.77
N VAL A 582 17.30 -17.26 -18.50
CA VAL A 582 17.21 -18.23 -17.40
C VAL A 582 15.91 -19.01 -17.53
N ARG A 583 15.99 -20.33 -17.68
CA ARG A 583 14.82 -21.22 -17.70
C ARG A 583 14.89 -22.22 -16.56
N VAL A 584 13.75 -22.52 -15.94
CA VAL A 584 13.65 -23.55 -14.89
C VAL A 584 12.82 -24.71 -15.43
N SER A 585 13.39 -25.91 -15.47
CA SER A 585 12.68 -27.16 -15.73
C SER A 585 12.40 -27.90 -14.43
N TYR A 586 11.38 -28.75 -14.43
CA TYR A 586 10.99 -29.57 -13.27
C TYR A 586 10.98 -31.04 -13.67
N ARG A 587 11.46 -31.92 -12.78
CA ARG A 587 11.43 -33.38 -12.90
C ARG A 587 10.70 -33.93 -11.68
N MET A 588 9.73 -34.81 -11.90
CA MET A 588 9.10 -35.56 -10.82
C MET A 588 10.02 -36.73 -10.43
N LEU A 589 10.29 -36.89 -9.15
CA LEU A 589 11.02 -38.04 -8.61
C LEU A 589 10.17 -39.31 -8.72
N ASP A 590 10.85 -40.44 -8.88
CA ASP A 590 10.21 -41.74 -8.61
C ASP A 590 10.06 -42.00 -7.10
N GLU A 591 9.35 -43.06 -6.75
CA GLU A 591 9.02 -43.36 -5.34
C GLU A 591 10.28 -43.65 -4.51
N ASP A 592 11.25 -44.39 -5.04
CA ASP A 592 12.48 -44.75 -4.33
C ASP A 592 13.37 -43.52 -4.09
N GLU A 593 13.53 -42.67 -5.12
CA GLU A 593 14.22 -41.38 -5.01
C GLU A 593 13.54 -40.47 -3.97
N TYR A 594 12.20 -40.39 -4.01
CA TYR A 594 11.42 -39.57 -3.09
C TYR A 594 11.57 -40.03 -1.64
N GLN A 595 11.40 -41.33 -1.36
CA GLN A 595 11.54 -41.88 -0.01
C GLN A 595 12.96 -41.72 0.55
N SER A 596 13.98 -41.89 -0.30
CA SER A 596 15.37 -41.64 0.07
C SER A 596 15.60 -40.18 0.50
N LYS A 597 15.06 -39.23 -0.26
CA LYS A 597 15.13 -37.78 0.07
C LYS A 597 14.33 -37.43 1.31
N LEU A 598 13.15 -38.01 1.49
CA LEU A 598 12.32 -37.80 2.68
C LEU A 598 13.03 -38.29 3.94
N LYS A 599 13.68 -39.46 3.89
CA LYS A 599 14.51 -39.99 4.97
C LYS A 599 15.68 -39.06 5.29
N TYR A 600 16.42 -38.63 4.27
CA TYR A 600 17.55 -37.70 4.42
C TYR A 600 17.14 -36.41 5.15
N PHE A 601 16.03 -35.78 4.78
CA PHE A 601 15.58 -34.56 5.46
C PHE A 601 15.10 -34.82 6.89
N ASN A 602 14.42 -35.93 7.16
CA ASN A 602 14.01 -36.29 8.51
C ASN A 602 15.20 -36.56 9.46
N GLU A 603 16.33 -37.05 8.94
CA GLU A 603 17.55 -37.28 9.72
C GLU A 603 18.35 -36.00 10.01
N ASN A 604 18.18 -34.95 9.19
CA ASN A 604 19.07 -33.78 9.18
C ASN A 604 18.38 -32.43 9.47
N LEU A 605 17.05 -32.36 9.45
CA LEU A 605 16.30 -31.15 9.81
C LEU A 605 15.86 -31.20 11.28
N ASN A 606 15.56 -30.03 11.83
CA ASN A 606 15.15 -29.84 13.22
C ASN A 606 13.64 -30.10 13.47
N ALA A 607 12.89 -30.43 12.41
CA ALA A 607 11.47 -30.78 12.46
C ALA A 607 11.19 -31.85 11.40
N PRO A 608 10.15 -32.69 11.58
CA PRO A 608 9.88 -33.78 10.64
C PRO A 608 9.52 -33.24 9.25
N ALA A 609 9.81 -34.02 8.22
CA ALA A 609 9.40 -33.78 6.85
C ALA A 609 8.35 -34.81 6.41
N PHE A 610 7.29 -34.35 5.74
CA PHE A 610 6.18 -35.19 5.30
C PHE A 610 5.91 -35.09 3.80
N ASN A 611 5.37 -36.16 3.25
CA ASN A 611 4.52 -36.08 2.06
C ASN A 611 3.10 -35.70 2.51
N ILE A 612 2.71 -34.45 2.29
CA ILE A 612 1.39 -33.95 2.73
C ILE A 612 0.22 -34.64 1.98
N LYS A 613 0.47 -35.18 0.79
CA LYS A 613 -0.57 -35.88 0.01
C LYS A 613 -0.77 -37.33 0.45
N ASP A 614 0.18 -37.90 1.19
CA ASP A 614 0.05 -39.25 1.73
C ASP A 614 -0.82 -39.23 2.98
N ARG A 615 -2.05 -39.75 2.83
CA ARG A 615 -3.07 -39.75 3.89
C ARG A 615 -2.67 -40.61 5.11
N ASN A 616 -1.67 -41.48 5.01
CA ASN A 616 -1.13 -42.18 6.19
C ASN A 616 -0.45 -41.24 7.19
N ASN A 617 0.00 -40.06 6.73
CA ASN A 617 0.61 -39.05 7.61
C ASN A 617 -0.43 -38.16 8.32
N SER A 618 -1.71 -38.24 7.95
CA SER A 618 -2.78 -37.34 8.40
C SER A 618 -2.85 -37.21 9.92
N GLN A 619 -2.96 -38.33 10.64
CA GLN A 619 -3.09 -38.31 12.10
C GLN A 619 -1.87 -37.67 12.77
N LYS A 620 -0.67 -38.03 12.31
CA LYS A 620 0.58 -37.48 12.86
C LYS A 620 0.70 -35.97 12.63
N ILE A 621 0.28 -35.48 11.46
CA ILE A 621 0.24 -34.05 11.15
C ILE A 621 -0.73 -33.32 12.10
N ILE A 622 -1.94 -33.87 12.27
CA ILE A 622 -2.95 -33.31 13.18
C ILE A 622 -2.45 -33.29 14.62
N ASP A 623 -1.87 -34.39 15.11
CA ASP A 623 -1.33 -34.47 16.47
C ASP A 623 -0.23 -33.44 16.71
N ILE A 624 0.65 -33.22 15.73
CA ILE A 624 1.70 -32.19 15.82
C ILE A 624 1.09 -30.78 15.93
N ILE A 625 0.07 -30.47 15.13
CA ILE A 625 -0.64 -29.18 15.16
C ILE A 625 -1.34 -28.98 16.52
N ILE A 626 -2.11 -29.96 16.98
CA ILE A 626 -2.83 -29.90 18.26
C ILE A 626 -1.85 -29.74 19.42
N ASN A 627 -0.76 -30.51 19.44
CA ASN A 627 0.24 -30.43 20.49
C ASN A 627 0.94 -29.07 20.57
N LYS A 628 1.08 -28.35 19.43
CA LYS A 628 1.63 -26.98 19.43
C LYS A 628 0.69 -26.00 20.13
N PHE A 629 -0.61 -26.08 19.85
CA PHE A 629 -1.60 -25.11 20.34
C PHE A 629 -2.26 -25.48 21.66
N SER A 630 -2.11 -26.73 22.12
CA SER A 630 -2.61 -27.17 23.45
C SER A 630 -1.65 -26.87 24.61
N LYS A 631 -0.41 -26.45 24.32
CA LYS A 631 0.64 -26.18 25.32
C LYS A 631 0.74 -24.70 25.73
N GLY A 632 -0.21 -23.86 25.31
CA GLY A 632 -0.24 -22.41 25.52
C GLY A 632 -1.15 -21.97 26.65
#